data_AF-A0A4Q4YUZ7-F1
#
_entry.id   AF-A0A4Q4YUZ7-F1
#
_cell.length_a   1.000
_cell.length_b   1.000
_cell.length_c   1.000
_cell.angle_alpha   90.00
_cell.angle_beta   90.00
_cell.angle_gamma   90.00
#
_symmetry.space_group_name_H-M   'P 1'
#
loop_
_entity.id
_entity.type
_entity.pdbx_description
1 polymer ?
#
loop_
_entity_poly.entity_id
_entity_poly.type
_entity_poly.pdbx_seq_one_letter_code
_entity_poly.pdbx_strand_id
1 'polypeptide(L)'
;MTEDLRVKLGRSQVESLQQGDPHARFKPENMIAAIEAFKAGDRRPEPRFPVVINSPGGDGPLDSPEKLQKLADLPSVPEVSKSRITDFMGGYDGDEVQIADVTWEQLLLLEERTEREEIMVWFPDATTKKPIPRYACVVKSVKEKFRGTETDSERQGEVKDGDMDEKAVTTTHSG
;
A
#
# COMPACT_ATOMS: atom_id res chain seq x y z
N MET A 1 2.51 -27.70 -23.26
CA MET A 1 1.90 -28.59 -22.24
C MET A 1 0.44 -28.18 -22.14
N THR A 2 -0.48 -29.09 -22.46
CA THR A 2 -1.92 -28.82 -22.48
C THR A 2 -2.43 -28.93 -21.04
N GLU A 3 -2.80 -27.80 -20.44
CA GLU A 3 -3.52 -27.79 -19.15
C GLU A 3 -4.75 -28.71 -19.24
N ASP A 4 -4.89 -29.59 -18.24
CA ASP A 4 -6.00 -30.54 -18.11
C ASP A 4 -7.34 -29.80 -18.20
N LEU A 5 -8.23 -30.28 -19.06
CA LEU A 5 -9.56 -29.71 -19.28
C LEU A 5 -10.38 -29.61 -17.98
N ARG A 6 -10.14 -30.49 -17.01
CA ARG A 6 -10.77 -30.42 -15.68
C ARG A 6 -10.32 -29.21 -14.90
N VAL A 7 -9.04 -28.85 -14.98
CA VAL A 7 -8.47 -27.68 -14.30
C VAL A 7 -9.02 -26.39 -14.92
N LYS A 8 -9.11 -26.34 -16.26
CA LYS A 8 -9.73 -25.19 -16.96
C LYS A 8 -11.21 -25.03 -16.63
N LEU A 9 -11.96 -26.13 -16.60
CA LEU A 9 -13.39 -26.09 -16.29
C LEU A 9 -13.63 -25.68 -14.83
N GLY A 10 -12.80 -26.19 -13.90
CA GLY A 10 -12.84 -25.81 -12.49
C GLY A 10 -12.59 -24.31 -12.29
N ARG A 11 -11.52 -23.76 -12.89
CA ARG A 11 -11.22 -22.32 -12.83
C ARG A 11 -12.36 -21.47 -13.40
N SER A 12 -12.88 -21.83 -14.57
CA SER A 12 -13.97 -21.08 -15.22
C SER A 12 -15.25 -21.05 -14.38
N GLN A 13 -15.57 -22.14 -13.66
CA GLN A 13 -16.72 -22.17 -12.75
C GLN A 13 -16.47 -21.32 -11.50
N VAL A 14 -15.26 -21.33 -10.93
CA VAL A 14 -14.92 -20.48 -9.78
C VAL A 14 -14.89 -18.99 -10.15
N GLU A 15 -14.37 -18.64 -11.31
CA GLU A 15 -14.38 -17.27 -11.86
C GLU A 15 -15.81 -16.78 -12.08
N SER A 16 -16.68 -17.63 -12.64
CA SER A 16 -18.12 -17.35 -12.78
C SER A 16 -18.80 -17.08 -11.43
N LEU A 17 -18.39 -17.77 -10.36
CA LEU A 17 -18.91 -17.56 -9.01
C LEU A 17 -18.35 -16.31 -8.32
N GLN A 18 -17.18 -15.84 -8.74
CA GLN A 18 -16.60 -14.58 -8.28
C GLN A 18 -17.22 -13.35 -8.97
N GLN A 19 -17.82 -13.54 -10.16
CA GLN A 19 -18.47 -12.49 -10.97
C GLN A 19 -19.98 -12.35 -10.71
N GLY A 20 -20.56 -13.13 -9.79
CA GLY A 20 -22.00 -13.16 -9.49
C GLY A 20 -22.41 -12.47 -8.18
N ASP A 21 -23.71 -12.52 -7.88
CA ASP A 21 -24.33 -12.03 -6.63
C ASP A 21 -23.51 -12.47 -5.39
N PRO A 22 -23.07 -11.55 -4.52
CA PRO A 22 -22.28 -11.87 -3.33
C PRO A 22 -22.95 -12.89 -2.39
N HIS A 23 -24.28 -13.00 -2.43
CA HIS A 23 -25.01 -14.04 -1.69
C HIS A 23 -25.00 -15.41 -2.37
N ALA A 24 -24.73 -15.48 -3.68
CA ALA A 24 -24.58 -16.74 -4.39
C ALA A 24 -23.41 -17.57 -3.83
N ARG A 25 -22.36 -16.92 -3.32
CA ARG A 25 -21.18 -17.59 -2.74
C ARG A 25 -21.51 -18.55 -1.58
N PHE A 26 -22.63 -18.34 -0.90
CA PHE A 26 -23.07 -19.15 0.25
C PHE A 26 -24.13 -20.21 -0.11
N LYS A 27 -24.49 -20.34 -1.38
CA LYS A 27 -25.38 -21.42 -1.82
C LYS A 27 -24.66 -22.77 -1.73
N PRO A 28 -25.36 -23.86 -1.32
CA PRO A 28 -24.76 -25.18 -1.17
C PRO A 28 -24.02 -25.67 -2.43
N GLU A 29 -24.61 -25.47 -3.61
CA GLU A 29 -24.02 -25.85 -4.90
C GLU A 29 -22.68 -25.15 -5.17
N ASN A 30 -22.57 -23.88 -4.77
CA ASN A 30 -21.37 -23.07 -4.98
C ASN A 30 -20.28 -23.39 -3.96
N MET A 31 -20.67 -23.78 -2.73
CA MET A 31 -19.75 -24.36 -1.77
C MET A 31 -19.21 -25.72 -2.22
N ILE A 32 -20.06 -26.59 -2.78
CA ILE A 32 -19.65 -27.91 -3.29
C ILE A 32 -18.67 -27.72 -4.45
N ALA A 33 -19.00 -26.87 -5.42
CA ALA A 33 -18.10 -26.56 -6.54
C ALA A 33 -16.75 -25.98 -6.07
N ALA A 34 -16.76 -25.08 -5.08
CA ALA A 34 -15.53 -24.55 -4.51
C ALA A 34 -14.69 -25.61 -3.77
N ILE A 35 -15.34 -26.57 -3.10
CA ILE A 35 -14.66 -27.70 -2.44
C ILE A 35 -14.04 -28.64 -3.48
N GLU A 36 -14.75 -28.94 -4.57
CA GLU A 36 -14.25 -29.78 -5.66
C GLU A 36 -13.07 -29.12 -6.39
N ALA A 37 -13.17 -27.81 -6.67
CA ALA A 37 -12.06 -27.04 -7.22
C ALA A 37 -10.83 -27.08 -6.29
N PHE A 38 -11.02 -26.86 -4.99
CA PHE A 38 -9.94 -26.95 -4.01
C PHE A 38 -9.30 -28.35 -3.96
N LYS A 39 -10.11 -29.41 -4.00
CA LYS A 39 -9.63 -30.81 -4.06
C LYS A 39 -8.89 -31.10 -5.37
N ALA A 40 -9.31 -30.49 -6.47
CA ALA A 40 -8.63 -30.57 -7.76
C ALA A 40 -7.34 -29.73 -7.83
N GLY A 41 -6.94 -29.09 -6.73
CA GLY A 41 -5.71 -28.31 -6.64
C GLY A 41 -5.89 -26.84 -6.98
N ASP A 42 -7.11 -26.37 -7.24
CA ASP A 42 -7.38 -24.95 -7.44
C ASP A 42 -7.22 -24.22 -6.10
N ARG A 43 -6.17 -23.41 -6.01
CA ARG A 43 -5.90 -22.59 -4.82
C ARG A 43 -6.51 -21.23 -5.06
N ARG A 44 -7.31 -20.75 -4.11
CA ARG A 44 -7.75 -19.35 -4.12
C ARG A 44 -6.51 -18.45 -4.16
N PRO A 45 -6.57 -17.33 -4.90
CA PRO A 45 -5.50 -16.36 -4.84
C PRO A 45 -5.28 -15.95 -3.38
N GLU A 46 -4.02 -15.75 -3.04
CA GLU A 46 -3.62 -15.32 -1.71
C GLU A 46 -4.33 -14.01 -1.35
N PRO A 47 -4.92 -13.89 -0.13
CA PRO A 47 -5.52 -12.65 0.31
C PRO A 47 -4.53 -11.49 0.21
N ARG A 48 -4.98 -10.39 -0.39
CA ARG A 48 -4.22 -9.15 -0.52
C ARG A 48 -4.85 -8.06 0.33
N PHE A 49 -4.03 -7.30 1.03
CA PHE A 49 -4.44 -6.27 1.98
C PHE A 49 -4.00 -4.89 1.45
N PRO A 50 -4.94 -3.98 1.20
CA PRO A 50 -4.59 -2.68 0.62
C PRO A 50 -3.99 -1.75 1.68
N VAL A 51 -2.87 -1.12 1.34
CA VAL A 51 -2.18 -0.10 2.15
C VAL A 51 -2.14 1.22 1.39
N VAL A 52 -2.55 2.30 2.03
CA VAL A 52 -2.56 3.65 1.47
C VAL A 52 -1.18 4.28 1.58
N ILE A 53 -0.62 4.70 0.45
CA ILE A 53 0.74 5.27 0.35
C ILE A 53 0.76 6.80 0.44
N ASN A 54 -0.33 7.50 0.15
CA ASN A 54 -0.40 8.95 0.22
C ASN A 54 -1.69 9.35 0.93
N SER A 55 -1.70 9.20 2.25
CA SER A 55 -2.90 9.49 3.03
C SER A 55 -3.40 10.92 2.80
N PRO A 56 -4.73 11.15 2.75
CA PRO A 56 -5.29 12.49 2.66
C PRO A 56 -4.72 13.40 3.75
N GLY A 57 -4.29 14.60 3.38
CA GLY A 57 -3.61 15.54 4.27
C GLY A 57 -2.07 15.53 4.16
N GLY A 58 -1.46 14.57 3.46
CA GLY A 58 -0.04 14.64 3.07
C GLY A 58 1.00 14.44 4.18
N ASP A 59 0.60 14.44 5.46
CA ASP A 59 1.52 14.38 6.61
C ASP A 59 1.80 12.95 7.12
N GLY A 60 1.57 11.93 6.29
CA GLY A 60 1.77 10.52 6.63
C GLY A 60 3.25 10.09 6.53
N PRO A 61 3.74 9.18 7.38
CA PRO A 61 5.10 8.65 7.28
C PRO A 61 5.32 7.79 6.02
N LEU A 62 4.23 7.29 5.45
CA LEU A 62 4.21 6.59 4.18
C LEU A 62 3.75 7.61 3.13
N ASP A 63 4.67 8.01 2.25
CA ASP A 63 4.45 8.97 1.15
C ASP A 63 4.87 8.42 -0.23
N SER A 64 5.48 7.22 -0.25
CA SER A 64 6.08 6.63 -1.44
C SER A 64 6.06 5.09 -1.37
N PRO A 65 5.96 4.40 -2.52
CA PRO A 65 6.03 2.94 -2.60
C PRO A 65 7.35 2.37 -2.06
N GLU A 66 8.45 3.10 -2.21
CA GLU A 66 9.78 2.72 -1.72
C GLU A 66 9.84 2.71 -0.18
N LYS A 67 9.14 3.63 0.49
CA LYS A 67 9.02 3.57 1.95
C LYS A 67 8.18 2.38 2.39
N LEU A 68 7.12 2.05 1.67
CA LEU A 68 6.33 0.84 1.95
C LEU A 68 7.17 -0.42 1.76
N GLN A 69 8.00 -0.45 0.72
CA GLN A 69 8.95 -1.55 0.50
C GLN A 69 9.84 -1.76 1.73
N LYS A 70 10.45 -0.70 2.26
CA LYS A 70 11.33 -0.80 3.44
C LYS A 70 10.57 -1.17 4.71
N LEU A 71 9.41 -0.57 4.93
CA LEU A 71 8.63 -0.81 6.14
C LEU A 71 8.06 -2.22 6.20
N ALA A 72 7.64 -2.79 5.07
CA ALA A 72 7.05 -4.12 4.98
C ALA A 72 8.00 -5.21 4.46
N ASP A 73 9.30 -4.92 4.34
CA ASP A 73 10.34 -5.79 3.75
C ASP A 73 9.90 -6.43 2.42
N LEU A 74 9.34 -5.61 1.52
CA LEU A 74 8.91 -6.10 0.21
C LEU A 74 10.14 -6.42 -0.66
N PRO A 75 10.12 -7.54 -1.42
CA PRO A 75 11.25 -7.94 -2.26
C PRO A 75 11.54 -6.95 -3.40
N SER A 76 10.54 -6.18 -3.80
CA SER A 76 10.63 -5.12 -4.80
C SER A 76 9.68 -3.98 -4.44
N VAL A 77 9.83 -2.84 -5.11
CA VAL A 77 8.86 -1.74 -5.04
C VAL A 77 7.47 -2.27 -5.45
N PRO A 78 6.42 -2.05 -4.64
CA PRO A 78 5.10 -2.57 -4.95
C PRO A 78 4.45 -1.80 -6.10
N GLU A 79 3.59 -2.49 -6.86
CA GLU A 79 2.72 -1.84 -7.84
C GLU A 79 1.65 -1.01 -7.11
N VAL A 80 1.39 0.17 -7.65
CA VAL A 80 0.42 1.12 -7.09
C VAL A 80 -0.78 1.23 -8.00
N SER A 81 -1.96 1.11 -7.39
CA SER A 81 -3.24 1.40 -8.02
C SER A 81 -3.85 2.66 -7.41
N LYS A 82 -4.75 3.31 -8.16
CA LYS A 82 -5.51 4.46 -7.69
C LYS A 82 -6.86 3.99 -7.15
N SER A 83 -7.28 4.59 -6.04
CA SER A 83 -8.58 4.36 -5.41
C SER A 83 -9.12 5.68 -4.85
N ARG A 84 -10.32 5.65 -4.28
CA ARG A 84 -10.95 6.83 -3.67
C ARG A 84 -11.37 6.54 -2.24
N ILE A 85 -11.16 7.51 -1.36
CA ILE A 85 -11.70 7.50 0.01
C ILE A 85 -12.97 8.34 -0.01
N THR A 86 -14.09 7.75 0.37
CA THR A 86 -15.38 8.43 0.46
C THR A 86 -15.94 8.21 1.84
N ASP A 87 -16.88 9.06 2.26
CA ASP A 87 -17.66 8.79 3.45
C ASP A 87 -18.47 7.49 3.32
N PHE A 88 -18.99 7.01 4.44
CA PHE A 88 -19.75 5.75 4.51
C PHE A 88 -20.97 5.71 3.57
N MET A 89 -21.46 6.88 3.12
CA MET A 89 -22.65 7.02 2.29
C MET A 89 -22.36 6.83 0.79
N GLY A 90 -21.08 6.74 0.39
CA GLY A 90 -20.68 6.32 -0.94
C GLY A 90 -20.89 7.41 -2.00
N GLY A 91 -19.81 8.00 -2.48
CA GLY A 91 -19.84 8.97 -3.57
C GLY A 91 -18.52 8.99 -4.33
N TYR A 92 -18.55 9.16 -5.64
CA TYR A 92 -17.31 9.22 -6.44
C TYR A 92 -16.49 10.50 -6.19
N ASP A 93 -16.94 11.43 -5.36
CA ASP A 93 -16.31 12.73 -5.10
C ASP A 93 -15.28 12.71 -3.96
N GLY A 94 -14.80 11.52 -3.60
CA GLY A 94 -13.77 11.33 -2.58
C GLY A 94 -12.34 11.65 -3.04
N ASP A 95 -11.45 11.87 -2.07
CA ASP A 95 -10.02 12.09 -2.32
C ASP A 95 -9.38 10.88 -3.01
N GLU A 96 -8.63 11.12 -4.08
CA GLU A 96 -7.87 10.09 -4.78
C GLU A 96 -6.66 9.68 -3.92
N VAL A 97 -6.51 8.37 -3.74
CA VAL A 97 -5.38 7.79 -3.02
C VAL A 97 -4.69 6.71 -3.84
N GLN A 98 -3.43 6.51 -3.55
CA GLN A 98 -2.56 5.47 -4.02
C GLN A 98 -2.59 4.31 -3.04
N ILE A 99 -2.81 3.12 -3.57
CA ILE A 99 -2.89 1.88 -2.80
C ILE A 99 -1.93 0.86 -3.40
N ALA A 100 -1.18 0.21 -2.52
CA ALA A 100 -0.48 -1.04 -2.84
C ALA A 100 -1.09 -2.19 -2.05
N ASP A 101 -1.24 -3.33 -2.69
CA ASP A 101 -1.70 -4.57 -2.07
C ASP A 101 -0.50 -5.34 -1.49
N VAL A 102 -0.57 -5.72 -0.21
CA VAL A 102 0.46 -6.53 0.48
C VAL A 102 -0.10 -7.89 0.91
N THR A 103 0.80 -8.85 1.18
CA THR A 103 0.45 -10.15 1.79
C THR A 103 0.11 -10.00 3.28
N TRP A 104 -0.40 -11.07 3.87
CA TRP A 104 -0.67 -11.11 5.31
C TRP A 104 0.60 -10.94 6.14
N GLU A 105 1.69 -11.60 5.77
CA GLU A 105 2.98 -11.54 6.45
C GLU A 105 3.56 -10.12 6.43
N GLN A 106 3.42 -9.44 5.30
CA GLN A 106 3.87 -8.06 5.11
C GLN A 106 3.00 -7.07 5.90
N LEU A 107 1.69 -7.34 6.02
CA LEU A 107 0.81 -6.56 6.88
C LEU A 107 1.20 -6.71 8.36
N LEU A 108 1.54 -7.93 8.81
CA LEU A 108 2.02 -8.18 10.19
C LEU A 108 3.35 -7.45 10.48
N LEU A 109 4.27 -7.42 9.52
CA LEU A 109 5.52 -6.65 9.66
C LEU A 109 5.23 -5.15 9.79
N LEU A 110 4.30 -4.64 8.97
CA LEU A 110 3.88 -3.25 9.03
C LEU A 110 3.23 -2.92 10.38
N GLU A 111 2.37 -3.80 10.91
CA GLU A 111 1.78 -3.69 12.25
C GLU A 111 2.82 -3.68 13.35
N GLU A 112 3.85 -4.51 13.25
CA GLU A 112 4.91 -4.53 14.25
C GLU A 112 5.66 -3.20 14.30
N ARG A 113 5.86 -2.58 13.13
CA ARG A 113 6.73 -1.42 12.93
C ARG A 113 6.02 -0.08 13.03
N THR A 114 4.70 -0.05 12.88
CA THR A 114 3.95 1.20 12.75
C THR A 114 2.70 1.21 13.62
N GLU A 115 2.21 2.42 13.89
CA GLU A 115 0.84 2.65 14.31
C GLU A 115 -0.03 2.81 13.06
N ARG A 116 -1.10 2.02 12.95
CA ARG A 116 -1.99 2.00 11.78
C ARG A 116 -3.44 2.26 12.14
N GLU A 117 -4.18 2.76 11.15
CA GLU A 117 -5.63 2.92 11.19
C GLU A 117 -6.23 2.19 9.98
N GLU A 118 -7.48 1.73 10.11
CA GLU A 118 -8.23 1.17 8.99
C GLU A 118 -9.24 2.20 8.50
N ILE A 119 -9.23 2.45 7.20
CA ILE A 119 -10.19 3.31 6.53
C ILE A 119 -10.94 2.54 5.46
N MET A 120 -12.07 3.07 5.03
CA MET A 120 -12.82 2.49 3.91
C MET A 120 -12.40 3.16 2.59
N VAL A 121 -12.02 2.33 1.62
CA VAL A 121 -11.65 2.74 0.25
C VAL A 121 -12.53 2.03 -0.75
N TRP A 122 -12.76 2.68 -1.89
CA TRP A 122 -13.74 2.24 -2.87
C TRP A 122 -13.04 1.85 -4.17
N PHE A 123 -12.96 0.54 -4.42
CA PHE A 123 -12.34 0.00 -5.61
C PHE A 123 -13.34 -0.13 -6.75
N PRO A 124 -12.94 0.14 -8.00
CA PRO A 124 -13.80 -0.14 -9.15
C PRO A 124 -14.06 -1.64 -9.28
N ASP A 125 -15.34 -2.05 -9.31
CA ASP A 125 -15.72 -3.41 -9.66
C ASP A 125 -15.62 -3.61 -11.17
N ALA A 126 -14.81 -4.58 -11.59
CA ALA A 126 -14.61 -4.92 -13.01
C ALA A 126 -15.89 -5.40 -13.72
N THR A 127 -16.88 -5.87 -12.97
CA THR A 127 -18.12 -6.51 -13.45
C THR A 127 -19.32 -5.58 -13.32
N THR A 128 -19.54 -5.01 -12.14
CA THR A 128 -20.77 -4.25 -11.84
C THR A 128 -20.64 -2.75 -12.09
N LYS A 129 -19.42 -2.25 -12.32
CA LYS A 129 -19.06 -0.81 -12.39
C LYS A 129 -19.50 0.00 -11.16
N LYS A 130 -20.02 -0.65 -10.12
CA LYS A 130 -20.30 -0.06 -8.82
C LYS A 130 -19.06 -0.23 -7.96
N PRO A 131 -18.63 0.77 -7.20
CA PRO A 131 -17.43 0.62 -6.41
C PRO A 131 -17.70 -0.36 -5.24
N ILE A 132 -16.74 -1.24 -4.96
CA ILE A 132 -16.77 -2.15 -3.81
C ILE A 132 -15.98 -1.51 -2.66
N PRO A 133 -16.59 -1.34 -1.48
CA PRO A 133 -15.86 -0.89 -0.31
C PRO A 133 -14.92 -1.99 0.18
N ARG A 134 -13.67 -1.65 0.43
CA ARG A 134 -12.67 -2.48 1.12
C ARG A 134 -12.04 -1.68 2.26
N TYR A 135 -11.69 -2.35 3.35
CA TYR A 135 -10.85 -1.75 4.37
C TYR A 135 -9.41 -1.69 3.86
N ALA A 136 -8.78 -0.53 4.01
CA ALA A 136 -7.37 -0.30 3.75
C ALA A 136 -6.64 0.23 4.98
N CYS A 137 -5.38 -0.16 5.10
CA CYS A 137 -4.49 0.28 6.15
C CYS A 137 -3.89 1.64 5.81
N VAL A 138 -3.95 2.59 6.73
CA VAL A 138 -3.23 3.86 6.70
C VAL A 138 -2.20 3.87 7.81
N VAL A 139 -0.95 4.15 7.46
CA VAL A 139 0.12 4.29 8.45
C VAL A 139 0.03 5.68 9.09
N LYS A 140 -0.09 5.75 10.42
CA LYS A 140 -0.17 7.01 11.17
C LYS A 140 1.20 7.48 11.66
N SER A 141 2.03 6.55 12.13
CA SER A 141 3.39 6.86 12.58
C SER A 141 4.26 5.60 12.62
N VAL A 142 5.58 5.78 12.56
CA VAL A 142 6.54 4.69 12.81
C VAL A 142 6.81 4.60 14.31
N LYS A 143 6.76 3.37 14.86
CA LYS A 143 7.03 3.10 16.28
C LYS A 143 8.47 3.43 16.61
N GLU A 144 8.70 3.94 17.82
CA GLU A 144 9.98 4.52 18.25
C GLU A 144 11.19 3.61 17.98
N LYS A 145 11.08 2.31 18.29
CA LYS A 145 12.14 1.31 18.06
C LYS A 145 12.59 1.16 16.60
N PHE A 146 11.84 1.71 15.64
CA PHE A 146 12.11 1.62 14.21
C PHE A 146 12.36 2.99 13.54
N ARG A 147 12.36 4.11 14.29
CA ARG A 147 12.58 5.46 13.72
C ARG A 147 14.02 5.73 13.23
N GLY A 148 14.96 4.81 13.45
CA GLY A 148 16.40 4.98 13.17
C GLY A 148 16.90 4.37 11.86
N THR A 149 16.05 3.74 11.04
CA THR A 149 16.47 3.10 9.77
C THR A 149 16.30 4.01 8.54
N GLU A 150 15.88 5.27 8.72
CA GLU A 150 15.54 6.20 7.63
C GLU A 150 16.48 7.42 7.48
N THR A 151 17.51 7.57 8.31
CA THR A 151 18.46 8.69 8.17
C THR A 151 19.78 8.23 7.56
N ASP A 152 19.86 8.24 6.24
CA ASP A 152 21.10 8.46 5.48
C ASP A 152 20.73 8.90 4.05
N SER A 153 20.26 10.14 3.90
CA SER A 153 20.37 10.95 2.67
C SER A 153 19.78 12.35 2.88
N GLU A 154 20.35 13.13 3.80
CA GLU A 154 20.43 14.60 3.68
C GLU A 154 21.36 15.17 4.76
N ARG A 155 22.66 14.88 4.60
CA ARG A 155 23.74 15.72 5.13
C ARG A 155 24.75 16.00 4.01
N GLN A 156 24.37 16.91 3.14
CA GLN A 156 25.29 17.81 2.46
C GLN A 156 24.65 19.19 2.65
N GLY A 157 25.19 20.16 3.37
CA GLY A 157 26.58 20.45 3.66
C GLY A 157 26.80 21.89 3.22
N GLU A 158 26.44 22.87 4.05
CA GLU A 158 27.01 24.21 3.94
C GLU A 158 27.01 24.90 5.31
N VAL A 159 28.02 24.57 6.12
CA VAL A 159 28.53 25.48 7.15
C VAL A 159 29.75 26.15 6.51
N LYS A 160 29.61 27.42 6.11
CA LYS A 160 30.77 28.28 5.86
C LYS A 160 31.04 29.06 7.14
N ASP A 161 31.90 28.50 7.97
CA ASP A 161 32.57 29.26 9.01
C ASP A 161 33.71 30.07 8.40
N GLY A 162 33.76 31.35 8.75
CA GLY A 162 34.98 32.08 9.04
C GLY A 162 35.81 32.59 7.86
N ASP A 163 35.57 33.85 7.49
CA ASP A 163 36.64 34.78 7.11
C ASP A 163 36.53 36.01 8.03
N MET A 164 37.12 35.91 9.22
CA MET A 164 37.56 37.08 9.99
C MET A 164 39.00 37.34 9.58
N ASP A 165 39.20 38.22 8.60
CA ASP A 165 40.53 38.72 8.27
C ASP A 165 40.76 40.06 9.00
N GLU A 166 41.51 39.96 10.11
CA GLU A 166 42.22 41.08 10.70
C GLU A 166 43.24 41.62 9.69
N LYS A 167 43.02 42.84 9.18
CA LYS A 167 44.12 43.65 8.64
C LYS A 167 44.25 44.96 9.39
N ALA A 168 45.05 44.90 10.44
CA ALA A 168 45.83 46.04 10.89
C ALA A 168 46.90 46.35 9.82
N VAL A 169 46.72 47.44 9.09
CA VAL A 169 47.82 48.11 8.38
C VAL A 169 47.98 49.48 9.01
N THR A 170 48.98 49.58 9.89
CA THR A 170 49.62 50.82 10.27
C THR A 170 50.50 51.29 9.11
N THR A 171 50.31 52.50 8.59
CA THR A 171 51.40 53.35 8.09
C THR A 171 50.97 54.81 8.14
N THR A 172 51.85 55.56 8.77
CA THR A 172 51.94 56.96 9.13
C THR A 172 52.23 57.93 7.97
N HIS A 173 51.85 59.21 8.19
CA HIS A 173 52.42 60.48 7.65
C HIS A 173 52.09 60.83 6.18
N SER A 174 51.82 62.08 5.74
CA SER A 174 52.12 63.44 6.21
C SER A 174 51.14 64.44 5.57
N GLY A 175 50.94 65.59 6.21
CA GLY A 175 50.31 66.78 5.61
C GLY A 175 49.70 67.72 6.63
#